data_AF-A0A8X7MI92-F1
#
_entry.id   AF-A0A8X7MI92-F1
#
_cell.length_a   1.000
_cell.length_b   1.000
_cell.length_c   1.000
_cell.angle_alpha   90.00
_cell.angle_beta   90.00
_cell.angle_gamma   90.00
#
_symmetry.space_group_name_H-M   'P 1'
#
loop_
_entity.id
_entity.type
_entity.pdbx_description
1 polymer ?
#
loop_
_entity_poly.entity_id
_entity_poly.type
_entity_poly.pdbx_seq_one_letter_code
_entity_poly.pdbx_strand_id
1 'polypeptide(L)'
;MAATRSAPTSGSTATASAVVESLTTAAVRNANDVQAAVNAAVVLGVEARPKGTSKTYEPRQQRWKEFCERRQFADGLVVSEGKVLLWLQEDIVPTGNKNKAKRKIPAEEVVEEVAKDASTSAPPTRKKGKGKGKGKAKQNAPSTATDVVTEPADESPVAAPAPLAAKTIDGYVTAAVNLYQQQISLGVHTGKHPRGDALASYLDSLKRDIRKRKRENFEDRAAGTIQDGYSREIYERINRHLLENPSQNNAAQTRLDHLFGFSIMARGENMRQAQLADLFVLPLSNEGAQDASAVVLIMDNGKTNAYGRIDYGGCMRAKNASECPHNALAFSLFQRFHIDNEPFPT
;
A
#
# COMPACT_ATOMS: atom_id res chain seq x y z
N MET A 1 -54.71 -8.00 -86.18
CA MET A 1 -54.00 -9.29 -86.37
C MET A 1 -52.59 -9.16 -85.81
N ALA A 2 -52.13 -10.20 -85.09
CA ALA A 2 -50.74 -10.61 -84.76
C ALA A 2 -49.80 -9.57 -84.10
N ALA A 3 -49.31 -9.74 -82.86
CA ALA A 3 -48.32 -10.73 -82.35
C ALA A 3 -46.96 -10.60 -83.08
N THR A 4 -45.79 -10.43 -82.45
CA THR A 4 -45.13 -11.32 -81.48
C THR A 4 -43.85 -10.73 -80.85
N ARG A 5 -43.60 -11.11 -79.57
CA ARG A 5 -42.35 -11.45 -78.81
C ARG A 5 -40.96 -11.18 -79.46
N SER A 6 -39.88 -10.81 -78.74
CA SER A 6 -39.23 -11.59 -77.66
C SER A 6 -38.12 -10.83 -76.88
N ALA A 7 -38.00 -11.11 -75.57
CA ALA A 7 -36.80 -10.91 -74.71
C ALA A 7 -35.76 -12.05 -74.95
N PRO A 8 -34.59 -12.23 -74.25
CA PRO A 8 -34.05 -11.64 -72.99
C PRO A 8 -32.51 -11.33 -72.99
N THR A 9 -31.91 -10.76 -71.93
CA THR A 9 -30.96 -11.42 -70.98
C THR A 9 -30.50 -10.38 -69.93
N SER A 10 -30.84 -10.51 -68.64
CA SER A 10 -30.10 -11.14 -67.53
C SER A 10 -28.87 -10.36 -67.02
N GLY A 11 -29.01 -9.77 -65.83
CA GLY A 11 -27.92 -9.14 -65.07
C GLY A 11 -28.30 -8.87 -63.61
N SER A 12 -28.30 -9.94 -62.81
CA SER A 12 -27.86 -10.02 -61.41
C SER A 12 -28.25 -8.92 -60.39
N THR A 13 -29.28 -9.25 -59.60
CA THR A 13 -29.41 -9.05 -58.14
C THR A 13 -28.36 -8.20 -57.41
N ALA A 14 -28.81 -7.03 -56.90
CA ALA A 14 -28.38 -6.49 -55.62
C ALA A 14 -29.63 -6.06 -54.84
N THR A 15 -30.32 -7.03 -54.24
CA THR A 15 -31.30 -6.77 -53.19
C THR A 15 -30.55 -6.20 -51.98
N ALA A 16 -30.53 -4.89 -51.85
CA ALA A 16 -30.24 -4.22 -50.60
C ALA A 16 -31.36 -4.57 -49.60
N SER A 17 -31.18 -5.69 -48.91
CA SER A 17 -32.00 -6.07 -47.77
C SER A 17 -31.69 -5.08 -46.65
N ALA A 18 -32.41 -3.96 -46.64
CA ALA A 18 -32.53 -3.11 -45.47
C ALA A 18 -33.31 -3.92 -44.44
N VAL A 19 -32.59 -4.64 -43.58
CA VAL A 19 -33.14 -5.33 -42.43
C VAL A 19 -33.77 -4.24 -41.56
N VAL A 20 -35.10 -4.12 -41.61
CA VAL A 20 -35.87 -3.36 -40.63
C VAL A 20 -35.67 -4.08 -39.31
N GLU A 21 -34.65 -3.67 -38.58
CA GLU A 21 -34.32 -4.21 -37.28
C GLU A 21 -35.53 -3.96 -36.38
N SER A 22 -36.17 -5.04 -35.91
CA SER A 22 -37.32 -4.94 -35.02
C SER A 22 -36.95 -4.06 -33.82
N LEU A 23 -37.88 -3.23 -33.35
CA LEU A 23 -37.70 -2.43 -32.13
C LEU A 23 -37.23 -3.30 -30.96
N THR A 24 -37.64 -4.57 -30.91
CA THR A 24 -37.17 -5.54 -29.91
C THR A 24 -35.71 -5.94 -30.10
N THR A 25 -35.25 -6.18 -31.33
CA THR A 25 -33.86 -6.52 -31.65
C THR A 25 -32.92 -5.34 -31.35
N ALA A 26 -33.33 -4.13 -31.74
CA ALA A 26 -32.59 -2.91 -31.44
C ALA A 26 -32.52 -2.65 -29.91
N ALA A 27 -33.61 -2.88 -29.18
CA ALA A 27 -33.63 -2.74 -27.72
C ALA A 27 -32.69 -3.75 -27.04
N VAL A 28 -32.68 -5.01 -27.47
CA VAL A 28 -31.78 -6.04 -26.94
C VAL A 28 -30.32 -5.71 -27.24
N ARG A 29 -30.01 -5.28 -28.48
CA ARG A 29 -28.65 -4.84 -28.84
C ARG A 29 -28.19 -3.69 -27.95
N ASN A 30 -28.99 -2.64 -27.84
CA ASN A 30 -28.66 -1.48 -27.00
C ASN A 30 -28.48 -1.87 -25.53
N ALA A 31 -29.30 -2.77 -24.99
CA ALA A 31 -29.15 -3.26 -23.62
C ALA A 31 -27.84 -4.04 -23.42
N ASN A 32 -27.47 -4.88 -24.38
CA ASN A 32 -26.19 -5.59 -24.36
C ASN A 32 -25.00 -4.63 -24.48
N ASP A 33 -25.08 -3.62 -25.34
CA ASP A 33 -24.03 -2.60 -25.51
C ASP A 33 -23.82 -1.78 -24.23
N VAL A 34 -24.92 -1.38 -23.58
CA VAL A 34 -24.88 -0.69 -22.27
C VAL A 34 -24.21 -1.57 -21.23
N GLN A 35 -24.59 -2.85 -21.13
CA GLN A 35 -23.98 -3.77 -20.17
C GLN A 35 -22.50 -4.04 -20.48
N ALA A 36 -22.14 -4.15 -21.77
CA ALA A 36 -20.76 -4.31 -22.19
C ALA A 36 -19.91 -3.09 -21.82
N ALA A 37 -20.43 -1.88 -22.00
CA ALA A 37 -19.78 -0.64 -21.59
C ALA A 37 -19.55 -0.59 -20.07
N VAL A 38 -20.54 -1.00 -19.28
CA VAL A 38 -20.43 -1.10 -17.81
C VAL A 38 -19.36 -2.12 -17.42
N ASN A 39 -19.37 -3.31 -18.01
CA ASN A 39 -18.39 -4.35 -17.74
C ASN A 39 -16.97 -3.89 -18.07
N ALA A 40 -16.78 -3.23 -19.23
CA ALA A 40 -15.50 -2.66 -19.64
C ALA A 40 -15.00 -1.61 -18.64
N ALA A 41 -15.88 -0.71 -18.18
CA ALA A 41 -15.52 0.30 -17.19
C ALA A 41 -15.12 -0.31 -15.84
N VAL A 42 -15.78 -1.38 -15.39
CA VAL A 42 -15.42 -2.10 -14.16
C VAL A 42 -14.04 -2.75 -14.31
N VAL A 43 -13.77 -3.41 -15.44
CA VAL A 43 -12.45 -4.03 -15.71
C VAL A 43 -11.36 -2.97 -15.69
N LEU A 44 -11.55 -1.85 -16.40
CA LEU A 44 -10.61 -0.73 -16.39
C LEU A 44 -10.37 -0.20 -14.97
N GLY A 45 -11.42 -0.08 -14.14
CA GLY A 45 -11.28 0.36 -12.75
C GLY A 45 -10.52 -0.62 -11.84
N VAL A 46 -10.62 -1.92 -12.12
CA VAL A 46 -9.84 -2.96 -11.41
C VAL A 46 -8.38 -2.94 -11.86
N GLU A 47 -8.12 -2.79 -13.16
CA GLU A 47 -6.77 -2.75 -13.74
C GLU A 47 -6.00 -1.47 -13.39
N ALA A 48 -6.68 -0.32 -13.41
CA ALA A 48 -6.10 0.97 -13.03
C ALA A 48 -5.79 1.09 -11.52
N ARG A 49 -6.23 0.12 -10.71
CA ARG A 49 -6.03 0.13 -9.26
C ARG A 49 -4.52 0.11 -8.94
N PRO A 50 -4.07 0.92 -7.96
CA PRO A 50 -2.69 0.88 -7.52
C PRO A 50 -2.27 -0.53 -7.07
N LYS A 51 -1.10 -0.99 -7.56
CA LYS A 51 -0.56 -2.34 -7.29
C LYS A 51 -0.55 -2.72 -5.80
N GLY A 52 -0.28 -1.74 -4.92
CA GLY A 52 -0.30 -1.95 -3.47
C GLY A 52 -1.69 -2.25 -2.92
N THR A 53 -2.73 -1.61 -3.45
CA THR A 53 -4.12 -1.85 -3.06
C THR A 53 -4.58 -3.21 -3.56
N SER A 54 -4.27 -3.59 -4.82
CA SER A 54 -4.60 -4.91 -5.37
C SER A 54 -3.98 -6.04 -4.54
N LYS A 55 -2.67 -5.96 -4.24
CA LYS A 55 -1.96 -6.91 -3.37
C LYS A 55 -2.57 -7.05 -1.96
N THR A 56 -3.27 -6.02 -1.49
CA THR A 56 -3.90 -6.02 -0.17
C THR A 56 -5.33 -6.54 -0.22
N TYR A 57 -6.10 -6.16 -1.25
CA TYR A 57 -7.52 -6.50 -1.36
C TYR A 57 -7.72 -7.92 -1.84
N GLU A 58 -6.98 -8.37 -2.86
CA GLU A 58 -7.13 -9.69 -3.46
C GLU A 58 -7.09 -10.85 -2.44
N PRO A 59 -6.10 -10.97 -1.53
CA PRO A 59 -6.10 -12.04 -0.53
C PRO A 59 -7.26 -11.92 0.47
N ARG A 60 -7.75 -10.71 0.75
CA ARG A 60 -8.88 -10.49 1.66
C ARG A 60 -10.21 -10.85 0.99
N GLN A 61 -10.35 -10.53 -0.29
CA GLN A 61 -11.49 -10.89 -1.13
C GLN A 61 -11.53 -12.39 -1.38
N GLN A 62 -10.39 -13.05 -1.54
CA GLN A 62 -10.32 -14.50 -1.62
C GLN A 62 -10.84 -15.16 -0.33
N ARG A 63 -10.39 -14.65 0.83
CA ARG A 63 -10.88 -15.11 2.14
C ARG A 63 -12.38 -14.90 2.33
N TRP A 64 -12.95 -13.85 1.73
CA TRP A 64 -14.40 -13.62 1.70
C TRP A 64 -15.12 -14.67 0.85
N LYS A 65 -14.57 -15.01 -0.33
CA LYS A 65 -15.13 -16.06 -1.21
C LYS A 65 -15.14 -17.41 -0.51
N GLU A 66 -14.02 -17.80 0.08
CA GLU A 66 -13.89 -19.05 0.84
C GLU A 66 -14.92 -19.13 1.98
N PHE A 67 -15.13 -18.02 2.71
CA PHE A 67 -16.17 -17.93 3.75
C PHE A 67 -17.57 -18.16 3.18
N CYS A 68 -17.91 -17.50 2.07
CA CYS A 68 -19.22 -17.63 1.44
C CYS A 68 -19.46 -19.03 0.86
N GLU A 69 -18.44 -19.63 0.24
CA GLU A 69 -18.47 -21.00 -0.30
C GLU A 69 -18.68 -22.02 0.83
N ARG A 70 -17.95 -21.89 1.94
CA ARG A 70 -18.10 -22.75 3.12
C ARG A 70 -19.48 -22.64 3.76
N ARG A 71 -20.06 -21.44 3.79
CA ARG A 71 -21.39 -21.18 4.38
C ARG A 71 -22.56 -21.45 3.42
N GLN A 72 -22.29 -21.61 2.12
CA GLN A 72 -23.27 -21.91 1.08
C GLN A 72 -24.49 -20.97 1.11
N PHE A 73 -24.25 -19.65 1.19
CA PHE A 73 -25.35 -18.68 1.17
C PHE A 73 -26.15 -18.77 -0.14
N ALA A 74 -27.48 -18.63 -0.06
CA ALA A 74 -28.37 -18.74 -1.21
C ALA A 74 -28.10 -17.70 -2.31
N ASP A 75 -27.70 -16.50 -1.91
CA ASP A 75 -27.27 -15.38 -2.77
C ASP A 75 -25.76 -15.41 -3.07
N GLY A 76 -25.06 -16.50 -2.73
CA GLY A 76 -23.66 -16.71 -3.04
C GLY A 76 -22.73 -15.61 -2.48
N LEU A 77 -21.95 -15.00 -3.37
CA LEU A 77 -20.91 -14.03 -3.04
C LEU A 77 -21.41 -12.59 -2.81
N VAL A 78 -22.71 -12.35 -2.97
CA VAL A 78 -23.35 -11.03 -2.79
C VAL A 78 -23.03 -10.50 -1.39
N VAL A 79 -22.48 -9.29 -1.33
CA VAL A 79 -21.98 -8.69 -0.08
C VAL A 79 -23.09 -7.92 0.63
N SER A 80 -23.49 -8.40 1.80
CA SER A 80 -24.43 -7.72 2.69
C SER A 80 -23.81 -7.36 4.04
N GLU A 81 -24.38 -6.39 4.74
CA GLU A 81 -23.94 -6.01 6.09
C GLU A 81 -23.91 -7.21 7.05
N GLY A 82 -24.97 -8.02 7.05
CA GLY A 82 -25.08 -9.20 7.91
C GLY A 82 -23.99 -10.25 7.65
N LYS A 83 -23.69 -10.53 6.38
CA LYS A 83 -22.59 -11.45 6.03
C LYS A 83 -21.23 -10.91 6.44
N VAL A 84 -21.00 -9.60 6.28
CA VAL A 84 -19.74 -8.96 6.71
C VAL A 84 -19.59 -9.05 8.23
N LEU A 85 -20.64 -8.76 8.99
CA LEU A 85 -20.66 -8.92 10.44
C LEU A 85 -20.34 -10.35 10.86
N LEU A 86 -21.04 -11.32 10.28
CA LEU A 86 -20.85 -12.75 10.59
C LEU A 86 -19.42 -13.19 10.27
N TRP A 87 -18.89 -12.80 9.11
CA TRP A 87 -17.52 -13.08 8.71
C TRP A 87 -16.49 -12.48 9.66
N LEU A 88 -16.73 -11.25 10.16
CA LEU A 88 -15.84 -10.64 11.14
C LEU A 88 -15.86 -11.38 12.47
N GLN A 89 -17.05 -11.78 12.94
CA GLN A 89 -17.25 -12.42 14.24
C GLN A 89 -16.70 -13.85 14.28
N GLU A 90 -16.83 -14.61 13.19
CA GLU A 90 -16.47 -16.04 13.17
C GLU A 90 -15.06 -16.30 12.66
N ASP A 91 -14.66 -15.59 11.60
CA ASP A 91 -13.42 -15.90 10.90
C ASP A 91 -12.34 -14.88 11.24
N ILE A 92 -12.59 -13.59 11.00
CA ILE A 92 -11.53 -12.59 11.02
C ILE A 92 -11.04 -12.28 12.43
N VAL A 93 -11.94 -11.91 13.34
CA VAL A 93 -11.57 -11.50 14.71
C VAL A 93 -11.00 -12.69 15.51
N PRO A 94 -11.62 -13.89 15.51
CA PRO A 94 -11.09 -15.04 16.27
C PRO A 94 -9.77 -15.58 15.72
N THR A 95 -9.54 -15.51 14.39
CA THR A 95 -8.25 -15.93 13.81
C THR A 95 -7.07 -15.18 14.45
N GLY A 96 -7.28 -13.91 14.83
CA GLY A 96 -6.24 -13.07 15.41
C GLY A 96 -5.03 -12.88 14.48
N ASN A 97 -3.94 -12.38 15.06
CA ASN A 97 -2.67 -12.13 14.39
C ASN A 97 -1.73 -13.33 14.54
N LYS A 98 -1.77 -14.23 13.55
CA LYS A 98 -0.94 -15.44 13.48
C LYS A 98 0.57 -15.15 13.55
N ASN A 99 1.03 -14.00 13.06
CA ASN A 99 2.46 -13.65 13.04
C ASN A 99 2.98 -13.16 14.40
N LYS A 100 2.12 -12.53 15.21
CA LYS A 100 2.49 -12.14 16.58
C LYS A 100 2.46 -13.32 17.54
N ALA A 101 1.56 -14.30 17.33
CA ALA A 101 1.54 -15.53 18.11
C ALA A 101 2.87 -16.31 17.97
N LYS A 102 3.41 -16.42 16.74
CA LYS A 102 4.68 -17.10 16.46
C LYS A 102 5.93 -16.43 17.06
N ARG A 103 5.89 -15.12 17.30
CA ARG A 103 7.03 -14.36 17.84
C ARG A 103 7.19 -14.48 19.37
N LYS A 104 6.22 -15.06 20.08
CA LYS A 104 6.23 -15.18 21.54
C LYS A 104 6.84 -16.49 22.08
N ILE A 105 7.39 -17.34 21.23
CA ILE A 105 8.07 -18.60 21.61
C ILE A 105 9.48 -18.53 20.99
N PRO A 106 10.62 -18.69 21.71
CA PRO A 106 10.86 -19.07 23.11
C PRO A 106 11.65 -18.03 23.95
N ALA A 107 11.45 -18.02 25.27
CA ALA A 107 12.35 -17.40 26.24
C ALA A 107 12.35 -18.22 27.53
N GLU A 108 12.92 -19.42 27.45
CA GLU A 108 13.30 -20.21 28.62
C GLU A 108 14.43 -21.16 28.19
N GLU A 109 15.65 -20.63 28.17
CA GLU A 109 16.88 -21.39 28.45
C GLU A 109 18.03 -20.40 28.66
N VAL A 110 18.96 -20.78 29.54
CA VAL A 110 20.17 -20.10 30.01
C VAL A 110 19.99 -19.26 31.29
N VAL A 111 20.03 -19.96 32.43
CA VAL A 111 20.62 -19.44 33.67
C VAL A 111 21.63 -20.47 34.20
N GLU A 112 22.91 -20.28 33.88
CA GLU A 112 24.15 -20.71 34.57
C GLU A 112 25.32 -20.27 33.65
N GLU A 113 26.44 -19.66 34.04
CA GLU A 113 27.19 -19.62 35.30
C GLU A 113 27.90 -18.25 35.50
N VAL A 114 28.37 -18.03 36.73
CA VAL A 114 29.20 -16.89 37.18
C VAL A 114 30.70 -17.22 37.09
N ALA A 115 31.45 -16.27 36.50
CA ALA A 115 32.86 -15.90 36.69
C ALA A 115 34.01 -16.91 36.48
N LYS A 116 34.95 -16.53 35.59
CA LYS A 116 36.40 -16.44 35.87
C LYS A 116 37.17 -15.62 34.83
N ASP A 117 38.20 -14.95 35.32
CA ASP A 117 38.99 -13.87 34.73
C ASP A 117 39.90 -14.21 33.54
N ALA A 118 40.33 -13.11 32.88
CA ALA A 118 41.66 -12.82 32.33
C ALA A 118 41.84 -12.78 30.78
N SER A 119 42.30 -11.59 30.36
CA SER A 119 43.01 -11.15 29.13
C SER A 119 43.24 -12.14 27.98
N THR A 120 43.09 -11.70 26.72
CA THR A 120 44.17 -11.20 25.81
C THR A 120 43.60 -10.81 24.42
N SER A 121 44.05 -9.65 23.91
CA SER A 121 44.19 -9.18 22.51
C SER A 121 43.24 -9.55 21.35
N ALA A 122 42.72 -8.48 20.70
CA ALA A 122 42.63 -8.22 19.26
C ALA A 122 41.52 -8.89 18.38
N PRO A 123 41.07 -8.20 17.29
CA PRO A 123 39.68 -8.24 16.83
C PRO A 123 39.44 -9.08 15.55
N PRO A 124 38.22 -9.62 15.32
CA PRO A 124 37.88 -10.21 14.03
C PRO A 124 37.12 -9.23 13.11
N THR A 125 37.63 -9.22 11.89
CA THR A 125 37.16 -8.58 10.66
C THR A 125 35.65 -8.73 10.37
N ARG A 126 35.02 -7.62 9.96
CA ARG A 126 33.59 -7.57 9.60
C ARG A 126 33.42 -7.85 8.10
N LYS A 127 32.94 -9.05 7.77
CA LYS A 127 32.56 -9.44 6.40
C LYS A 127 31.27 -8.73 5.96
N LYS A 128 31.36 -8.07 4.80
CA LYS A 128 30.28 -7.58 3.93
C LYS A 128 29.21 -8.65 3.66
N GLY A 129 27.94 -8.25 3.70
CA GLY A 129 26.84 -8.86 2.95
C GLY A 129 25.74 -7.81 2.80
N LYS A 130 25.69 -6.99 1.74
CA LYS A 130 25.26 -7.28 0.37
C LYS A 130 23.86 -7.93 0.34
N GLY A 131 22.87 -7.09 0.05
CA GLY A 131 21.50 -7.48 -0.18
C GLY A 131 21.31 -8.32 -1.45
N LYS A 132 20.18 -9.02 -1.49
CA LYS A 132 19.48 -9.60 -2.65
C LYS A 132 18.12 -10.05 -2.10
N GLY A 133 16.97 -9.64 -2.64
CA GLY A 133 16.62 -9.78 -4.06
C GLY A 133 16.32 -11.26 -4.33
N LYS A 134 15.09 -11.71 -4.08
CA LYS A 134 14.65 -13.06 -4.43
C LYS A 134 13.51 -12.98 -5.44
N GLY A 135 13.90 -13.09 -6.72
CA GLY A 135 13.05 -13.63 -7.78
C GLY A 135 12.95 -15.15 -7.62
N LYS A 136 11.80 -15.69 -8.00
CA LYS A 136 11.52 -17.13 -8.11
C LYS A 136 12.01 -17.64 -9.47
N ALA A 137 12.59 -18.83 -9.49
CA ALA A 137 12.50 -19.76 -10.61
C ALA A 137 12.35 -21.18 -10.03
N LYS A 138 11.56 -21.98 -10.74
CA LYS A 138 10.96 -23.27 -10.36
C LYS A 138 11.65 -24.39 -11.16
N GLN A 139 11.65 -25.62 -10.63
CA GLN A 139 11.76 -26.96 -11.27
C GLN A 139 12.65 -27.88 -10.40
N ASN A 140 12.52 -29.20 -10.34
CA ASN A 140 11.43 -30.18 -10.33
C ASN A 140 12.07 -31.45 -9.70
N ALA A 141 11.27 -32.33 -9.07
CA ALA A 141 11.71 -33.57 -8.39
C ALA A 141 12.21 -34.66 -9.38
N PRO A 142 12.70 -35.85 -8.94
CA PRO A 142 11.90 -36.92 -8.28
C PRO A 142 12.64 -37.68 -7.14
N SER A 143 11.99 -37.97 -6.00
CA SER A 143 11.32 -39.23 -5.56
C SER A 143 12.22 -40.42 -5.17
N THR A 144 12.15 -40.86 -3.90
CA THR A 144 11.85 -42.26 -3.51
C THR A 144 11.53 -42.36 -2.01
N ALA A 145 10.63 -43.27 -1.68
CA ALA A 145 9.98 -43.48 -0.40
C ALA A 145 10.59 -44.63 0.42
N THR A 146 10.43 -44.59 1.75
CA THR A 146 10.05 -45.76 2.56
C THR A 146 9.48 -45.36 3.92
N ASP A 147 8.38 -46.01 4.28
CA ASP A 147 7.60 -45.94 5.53
C ASP A 147 8.35 -46.41 6.78
N VAL A 148 7.99 -45.91 7.98
CA VAL A 148 7.53 -46.70 9.16
C VAL A 148 6.85 -45.75 10.18
N VAL A 149 5.74 -46.25 10.73
CA VAL A 149 4.73 -45.69 11.64
C VAL A 149 5.23 -45.41 13.08
N THR A 150 4.83 -44.30 13.70
CA THR A 150 4.47 -44.23 15.14
C THR A 150 3.57 -43.00 15.42
N GLU A 151 2.38 -43.22 16.00
CA GLU A 151 1.49 -42.17 16.55
C GLU A 151 1.96 -41.64 17.93
N PRO A 152 1.23 -40.75 18.62
CA PRO A 152 0.98 -39.35 18.30
C PRO A 152 1.65 -38.46 19.37
N ALA A 153 2.54 -37.55 18.96
CA ALA A 153 3.17 -36.61 19.89
C ALA A 153 2.30 -35.35 20.06
N ASP A 154 1.58 -35.33 21.18
CA ASP A 154 1.40 -34.19 22.09
C ASP A 154 0.95 -32.85 21.46
N GLU A 155 -0.37 -32.60 21.50
CA GLU A 155 -0.96 -31.28 21.27
C GLU A 155 -0.51 -30.30 22.37
N SER A 156 0.63 -29.65 22.15
CA SER A 156 1.00 -28.45 22.90
C SER A 156 -0.11 -27.38 22.76
N PRO A 157 -0.50 -26.68 23.84
CA PRO A 157 -1.60 -25.72 23.79
C PRO A 157 -1.21 -24.55 22.90
N VAL A 158 -1.84 -24.46 21.73
CA VAL A 158 -1.64 -23.36 20.79
C VAL A 158 -2.06 -22.08 21.49
N ALA A 159 -1.09 -21.27 21.93
CA ALA A 159 -1.32 -20.00 22.59
C ALA A 159 -2.35 -19.16 21.83
N ALA A 160 -3.37 -18.66 22.53
CA ALA A 160 -4.48 -17.93 21.93
C ALA A 160 -3.95 -16.80 21.02
N PRO A 161 -4.47 -16.69 19.78
CA PRO A 161 -3.90 -15.79 18.79
C PRO A 161 -4.04 -14.34 19.25
N ALA A 162 -2.95 -13.56 19.09
CA ALA A 162 -2.92 -12.17 19.52
C ALA A 162 -4.02 -11.36 18.80
N PRO A 163 -4.68 -10.39 19.45
CA PRO A 163 -5.78 -9.65 18.84
C PRO A 163 -5.33 -8.86 17.60
N LEU A 164 -6.19 -8.79 16.58
CA LEU A 164 -5.95 -7.98 15.38
C LEU A 164 -6.02 -6.48 15.70
N ALA A 165 -5.23 -5.69 14.98
CA ALA A 165 -5.35 -4.24 15.02
C ALA A 165 -6.62 -3.77 14.29
N ALA A 166 -7.28 -2.73 14.81
CA ALA A 166 -8.51 -2.17 14.22
C ALA A 166 -8.35 -1.81 12.73
N LYS A 167 -7.20 -1.24 12.33
CA LYS A 167 -6.90 -0.92 10.93
C LYS A 167 -6.85 -2.16 10.03
N THR A 168 -6.43 -3.31 10.55
CA THR A 168 -6.42 -4.56 9.78
C THR A 168 -7.84 -5.05 9.52
N ILE A 169 -8.71 -4.97 10.54
CA ILE A 169 -10.13 -5.34 10.46
C ILE A 169 -10.85 -4.42 9.46
N ASP A 170 -10.67 -3.11 9.59
CA ASP A 170 -11.21 -2.12 8.65
C ASP A 170 -10.73 -2.38 7.21
N GLY A 171 -9.51 -2.89 7.07
CA GLY A 171 -8.96 -3.33 5.81
C GLY A 171 -9.69 -4.53 5.17
N TYR A 172 -10.21 -5.47 5.97
CA TYR A 172 -11.06 -6.56 5.48
C TYR A 172 -12.44 -6.03 5.06
N VAL A 173 -13.04 -5.16 5.87
CA VAL A 173 -14.32 -4.50 5.55
C VAL A 173 -14.21 -3.71 4.24
N THR A 174 -13.15 -2.93 4.06
CA THR A 174 -12.96 -2.12 2.86
C THR A 174 -12.78 -3.00 1.61
N ALA A 175 -12.11 -4.14 1.74
CA ALA A 175 -11.99 -5.10 0.65
C ALA A 175 -13.35 -5.73 0.26
N ALA A 176 -14.22 -6.01 1.23
CA ALA A 176 -15.59 -6.48 1.00
C ALA A 176 -16.47 -5.38 0.39
N VAL A 177 -16.38 -4.13 0.89
CA VAL A 177 -17.05 -2.96 0.29
C VAL A 177 -16.64 -2.78 -1.17
N ASN A 178 -15.37 -3.03 -1.50
CA ASN A 178 -14.91 -2.97 -2.88
C ASN A 178 -15.53 -4.06 -3.78
N LEU A 179 -15.85 -5.23 -3.24
CA LEU A 179 -16.62 -6.25 -3.96
C LEU A 179 -18.08 -5.79 -4.13
N TYR A 180 -18.69 -5.25 -3.08
CA TYR A 180 -20.04 -4.68 -3.14
C TYR A 180 -20.16 -3.61 -4.24
N GLN A 181 -19.22 -2.67 -4.31
CA GLN A 181 -19.21 -1.63 -5.35
C GLN A 181 -19.18 -2.23 -6.76
N GLN A 182 -18.36 -3.27 -6.99
CA GLN A 182 -18.34 -3.99 -8.27
C GLN A 182 -19.67 -4.70 -8.54
N GLN A 183 -20.28 -5.33 -7.54
CA GLN A 183 -21.56 -6.03 -7.67
C GLN A 183 -22.71 -5.07 -7.99
N ILE A 184 -22.70 -3.86 -7.41
CA ILE A 184 -23.66 -2.79 -7.72
C ILE A 184 -23.46 -2.31 -9.17
N SER A 185 -22.21 -2.01 -9.57
CA SER A 185 -21.93 -1.59 -10.95
C SER A 185 -22.38 -2.63 -11.99
N LEU A 186 -22.17 -3.92 -11.71
CA LEU A 186 -22.56 -5.02 -12.60
C LEU A 186 -24.07 -5.36 -12.53
N GLY A 187 -24.86 -4.68 -11.69
CA GLY A 187 -26.29 -4.94 -11.52
C GLY A 187 -26.64 -6.25 -10.81
N VAL A 188 -25.65 -6.94 -10.22
CA VAL A 188 -25.84 -8.20 -9.48
C VAL A 188 -26.39 -7.95 -8.07
N HIS A 189 -26.17 -6.77 -7.52
CA HIS A 189 -26.62 -6.38 -6.19
C HIS A 189 -27.62 -5.22 -6.26
N THR A 190 -28.69 -5.26 -5.45
CA THR A 190 -29.71 -4.21 -5.36
C THR A 190 -29.92 -3.66 -3.94
N GLY A 191 -29.36 -4.33 -2.92
CA GLY A 191 -29.48 -3.92 -1.53
C GLY A 191 -28.60 -2.73 -1.10
N LYS A 192 -28.78 -2.34 0.17
CA LYS A 192 -28.07 -1.22 0.82
C LYS A 192 -26.57 -1.48 0.96
N HIS A 193 -25.84 -0.39 1.15
CA HIS A 193 -24.40 -0.42 1.39
C HIS A 193 -24.06 -1.24 2.66
N PRO A 194 -23.03 -2.11 2.64
CA PRO A 194 -22.75 -3.06 3.72
C PRO A 194 -22.17 -2.41 4.98
N ARG A 195 -21.75 -1.13 4.94
CA ARG A 195 -21.49 -0.34 6.16
C ARG A 195 -22.78 0.31 6.66
N GLY A 196 -23.61 -0.47 7.33
CA GLY A 196 -24.74 0.04 8.10
C GLY A 196 -24.39 0.28 9.57
N ASP A 197 -25.42 0.59 10.35
CA ASP A 197 -25.30 0.95 11.76
C ASP A 197 -24.86 -0.23 12.65
N ALA A 198 -25.26 -1.45 12.30
CA ALA A 198 -24.90 -2.64 13.08
C ALA A 198 -23.40 -2.94 12.93
N LEU A 199 -22.88 -2.87 11.71
CA LEU A 199 -21.44 -3.01 11.45
C LEU A 199 -20.65 -1.87 12.11
N ALA A 200 -21.12 -0.64 12.02
CA ALA A 200 -20.47 0.50 12.66
C ALA A 200 -20.39 0.32 14.18
N SER A 201 -21.49 -0.05 14.83
CA SER A 201 -21.58 -0.31 16.27
C SER A 201 -20.61 -1.42 16.71
N TYR A 202 -20.54 -2.53 15.95
CA TYR A 202 -19.62 -3.62 16.23
C TYR A 202 -18.14 -3.22 16.05
N LEU A 203 -17.81 -2.45 15.01
CA LEU A 203 -16.45 -1.96 14.83
C LEU A 203 -16.03 -1.02 15.97
N ASP A 204 -16.95 -0.22 16.48
CA ASP A 204 -16.70 0.66 17.62
C ASP A 204 -16.56 -0.09 18.94
N SER A 205 -17.31 -1.17 19.17
CA SER A 205 -17.10 -2.04 20.33
C SER A 205 -15.69 -2.64 20.30
N LEU A 206 -15.23 -3.16 19.15
CA LEU A 206 -13.87 -3.70 19.00
C LEU A 206 -12.79 -2.64 19.28
N LYS A 207 -12.98 -1.39 18.85
CA LYS A 207 -12.04 -0.29 19.17
C LYS A 207 -12.02 0.01 20.67
N ARG A 208 -13.18 0.02 21.33
CA ARG A 208 -13.30 0.23 22.78
C ARG A 208 -12.60 -0.89 23.54
N ASP A 209 -12.79 -2.14 23.13
CA ASP A 209 -12.15 -3.31 23.75
C ASP A 209 -10.64 -3.30 23.59
N ILE A 210 -10.14 -2.93 22.40
CA ILE A 210 -8.70 -2.73 22.18
C ILE A 210 -8.19 -1.65 23.13
N ARG A 211 -8.85 -0.49 23.21
CA ARG A 211 -8.43 0.61 24.09
C ARG A 211 -8.44 0.19 25.57
N LYS A 212 -9.47 -0.54 26.00
CA LYS A 212 -9.60 -1.07 27.37
C LYS A 212 -8.45 -2.02 27.70
N ARG A 213 -8.22 -3.03 26.85
CA ARG A 213 -7.12 -3.99 27.00
C ARG A 213 -5.76 -3.30 27.07
N LYS A 214 -5.49 -2.32 26.20
CA LYS A 214 -4.24 -1.57 26.23
C LYS A 214 -4.01 -0.86 27.56
N ARG A 215 -5.08 -0.32 28.17
CA ARG A 215 -5.00 0.32 29.48
C ARG A 215 -4.76 -0.68 30.59
N GLU A 216 -5.48 -1.81 30.57
CA GLU A 216 -5.34 -2.89 31.55
C GLU A 216 -3.95 -3.53 31.51
N ASN A 217 -3.38 -3.66 30.31
CA ASN A 217 -2.03 -4.18 30.11
C ASN A 217 -0.92 -3.14 30.31
N PHE A 218 -1.26 -1.91 30.73
CA PHE A 218 -0.30 -0.80 30.88
C PHE A 218 0.60 -0.59 29.65
N GLU A 219 0.08 -0.79 28.44
CA GLU A 219 0.83 -0.49 27.22
C GLU A 219 1.19 1.00 27.19
N ASP A 220 2.43 1.30 26.80
CA ASP A 220 2.88 2.68 26.66
C ASP A 220 1.99 3.45 25.69
N ARG A 221 1.44 4.56 26.19
CA ARG A 221 0.53 5.44 25.46
C ARG A 221 1.27 6.49 24.64
N ALA A 222 2.54 6.75 24.96
CA ALA A 222 3.41 7.67 24.24
C ALA A 222 4.10 7.00 23.05
N ALA A 223 4.20 5.66 23.04
CA ALA A 223 4.75 4.89 21.92
C ALA A 223 4.09 5.26 20.58
N GLY A 224 4.92 5.57 19.57
CA GLY A 224 4.47 5.98 18.24
C GLY A 224 3.80 7.36 18.17
N THR A 225 3.94 8.20 19.20
CA THR A 225 3.54 9.61 19.17
C THR A 225 4.72 10.51 18.76
N ILE A 226 4.51 11.83 18.75
CA ILE A 226 5.57 12.81 18.49
C ILE A 226 6.76 12.72 19.45
N GLN A 227 6.58 12.10 20.63
CA GLN A 227 7.67 11.87 21.59
C GLN A 227 8.62 10.75 21.16
N ASP A 228 8.18 9.87 20.26
CA ASP A 228 8.97 8.76 19.69
C ASP A 228 9.83 9.21 18.49
N GLY A 229 9.90 10.53 18.26
CA GLY A 229 10.74 11.14 17.23
C GLY A 229 12.19 11.32 17.64
N TYR A 230 12.99 11.92 16.76
CA TYR A 230 14.37 12.28 17.10
C TYR A 230 14.38 13.38 18.17
N SER A 231 15.17 13.18 19.22
CA SER A 231 15.58 14.30 20.06
C SER A 231 16.43 15.27 19.23
N ARG A 232 16.53 16.53 19.64
CA ARG A 232 17.34 17.52 18.93
C ARG A 232 18.81 17.08 18.86
N GLU A 233 19.32 16.49 19.92
CA GLU A 233 20.70 16.01 20.02
C GLU A 233 20.95 14.86 19.03
N ILE A 234 19.99 13.94 18.89
CA ILE A 234 20.07 12.85 17.91
C ILE A 234 20.00 13.43 16.49
N TYR A 235 19.07 14.36 16.25
CA TYR A 235 18.89 15.02 14.96
C TYR A 235 20.18 15.73 14.52
N GLU A 236 20.78 16.50 15.42
CA GLU A 236 22.04 17.20 15.15
C GLU A 236 23.19 16.21 14.93
N ARG A 237 23.31 15.18 15.77
CA ARG A 237 24.38 14.17 15.67
C ARG A 237 24.36 13.44 14.33
N ILE A 238 23.17 13.07 13.83
CA ILE A 238 23.01 12.45 12.51
C ILE A 238 23.54 13.38 11.41
N ASN A 239 23.08 14.63 11.42
CA ASN A 239 23.43 15.59 10.36
C ASN A 239 24.89 16.04 10.41
N ARG A 240 25.47 16.11 11.61
CA ARG A 240 26.90 16.38 11.81
C ARG A 240 27.75 15.22 11.31
N HIS A 241 27.39 13.98 11.65
CA HIS A 241 28.09 12.80 11.16
C HIS A 241 28.10 12.73 9.63
N LEU A 242 26.96 12.99 8.98
CA LEU A 242 26.87 12.99 7.51
C LEU A 242 27.70 14.11 6.87
N LEU A 243 27.87 15.24 7.56
CA LEU A 243 28.68 16.37 7.06
C LEU A 243 30.19 16.11 7.23
N GLU A 244 30.60 15.52 8.35
CA GLU A 244 32.00 15.20 8.66
C GLU A 244 32.52 14.01 7.85
N ASN A 245 31.63 13.18 7.30
CA ASN A 245 31.98 11.97 6.56
C ASN A 245 31.46 12.03 5.11
N PRO A 246 31.83 13.04 4.31
CA PRO A 246 31.28 13.24 2.96
C PRO A 246 31.72 12.14 1.97
N SER A 247 32.79 11.41 2.27
CA SER A 247 33.27 10.27 1.48
C SER A 247 32.41 9.01 1.63
N GLN A 248 31.49 8.95 2.59
CA GLN A 248 30.50 7.88 2.64
C GLN A 248 29.54 8.02 1.47
N ASN A 249 29.26 6.92 0.77
CA ASN A 249 28.37 6.90 -0.38
C ASN A 249 27.02 7.57 -0.04
N ASN A 250 26.65 8.57 -0.83
CA ASN A 250 25.40 9.31 -0.74
C ASN A 250 25.20 10.11 0.57
N ALA A 251 26.27 10.50 1.27
CA ALA A 251 26.18 11.28 2.50
C ALA A 251 25.40 12.59 2.32
N ALA A 252 25.72 13.39 1.29
CA ALA A 252 25.02 14.65 1.02
C ALA A 252 23.55 14.44 0.62
N GLN A 253 23.25 13.43 -0.20
CA GLN A 253 21.87 13.08 -0.59
C GLN A 253 21.05 12.59 0.60
N THR A 254 21.64 11.75 1.46
CA THR A 254 20.98 11.25 2.69
C THR A 254 20.72 12.42 3.65
N ARG A 255 21.66 13.34 3.76
CA ARG A 255 21.52 14.55 4.57
C ARG A 255 20.43 15.48 4.01
N LEU A 256 20.35 15.61 2.68
CA LEU A 256 19.27 16.34 2.02
C LEU A 256 17.90 15.71 2.32
N ASP A 257 17.74 14.39 2.10
CA ASP A 257 16.49 13.69 2.37
C ASP A 257 16.06 13.83 3.84
N HIS A 258 17.02 13.70 4.77
CA HIS A 258 16.76 13.86 6.19
C HIS A 258 16.36 15.29 6.59
N LEU A 259 17.13 16.32 6.18
CA LEU A 259 16.86 17.70 6.59
C LEU A 259 15.69 18.33 5.83
N PHE A 260 15.72 18.26 4.50
CA PHE A 260 14.71 18.88 3.66
C PHE A 260 13.39 18.13 3.78
N GLY A 261 13.41 16.80 3.65
CA GLY A 261 12.21 15.96 3.81
C GLY A 261 11.55 16.13 5.18
N PHE A 262 12.33 16.24 6.26
CA PHE A 262 11.80 16.57 7.59
C PHE A 262 11.17 17.97 7.63
N SER A 263 11.86 18.98 7.09
CA SER A 263 11.43 20.38 7.15
C SER A 263 10.12 20.63 6.42
N ILE A 264 9.90 19.94 5.31
CA ILE A 264 8.65 20.05 4.53
C ILE A 264 7.64 18.95 4.87
N MET A 265 7.94 18.10 5.87
CA MET A 265 7.14 16.93 6.26
C MET A 265 6.78 16.00 5.07
N ALA A 266 7.68 15.90 4.10
CA ALA A 266 7.46 15.09 2.92
C ALA A 266 7.61 13.60 3.24
N ARG A 267 6.84 12.78 2.51
CA ARG A 267 7.04 11.34 2.50
C ARG A 267 8.21 11.02 1.57
N GLY A 268 8.92 9.93 1.86
CA GLY A 268 10.01 9.48 0.99
C GLY A 268 9.57 9.16 -0.46
N GLU A 269 8.28 8.90 -0.71
CA GLU A 269 7.76 8.77 -2.08
C GLU A 269 7.79 10.10 -2.83
N ASN A 270 7.29 11.18 -2.20
CA ASN A 270 7.32 12.52 -2.76
C ASN A 270 8.77 12.98 -2.99
N MET A 271 9.65 12.77 -1.99
CA MET A 271 11.07 13.14 -2.10
C MET A 271 11.81 12.43 -3.23
N ARG A 272 11.47 11.17 -3.53
CA ARG A 272 12.08 10.42 -4.64
C ARG A 272 11.58 10.84 -6.02
N GLN A 273 10.38 11.40 -6.10
CA GLN A 273 9.79 11.88 -7.35
C GLN A 273 10.12 13.34 -7.63
N ALA A 274 10.53 14.10 -6.60
CA ALA A 274 10.90 15.50 -6.69
C ALA A 274 11.98 15.73 -7.75
N GLN A 275 11.72 16.67 -8.64
CA GLN A 275 12.66 17.15 -9.63
C GLN A 275 13.17 18.54 -9.25
N LEU A 276 14.31 18.93 -9.81
CA LEU A 276 14.85 20.28 -9.59
C LEU A 276 13.90 21.36 -10.14
N ALA A 277 13.14 21.06 -11.20
CA ALA A 277 12.13 21.96 -11.79
C ALA A 277 10.90 22.17 -10.89
N ASP A 278 10.66 21.30 -9.91
CA ASP A 278 9.56 21.41 -8.96
C ASP A 278 9.90 22.37 -7.80
N LEU A 279 11.15 22.86 -7.75
CA LEU A 279 11.63 23.75 -6.71
C LEU A 279 11.60 25.21 -7.18
N PHE A 280 11.09 26.07 -6.33
CA PHE A 280 11.21 27.52 -6.51
C PHE A 280 11.53 28.21 -5.19
N VAL A 281 12.10 29.41 -5.29
CA VAL A 281 12.37 30.27 -4.14
C VAL A 281 11.22 31.26 -4.00
N LEU A 282 10.61 31.28 -2.81
CA LEU A 282 9.56 32.22 -2.46
C LEU A 282 10.15 33.29 -1.52
N PRO A 283 10.26 34.56 -1.96
CA PRO A 283 10.63 35.66 -1.08
C PRO A 283 9.55 35.88 -0.01
N LEU A 284 9.96 36.02 1.24
CA LEU A 284 9.06 36.27 2.37
C LEU A 284 9.29 37.71 2.86
N SER A 285 8.87 38.68 2.04
CA SER A 285 9.14 40.12 2.25
C SER A 285 8.61 40.68 3.59
N ASN A 286 7.63 39.99 4.18
CA ASN A 286 6.96 40.42 5.41
C ASN A 286 7.38 39.59 6.63
N GLU A 287 8.32 38.64 6.48
CA GLU A 287 8.77 37.77 7.57
C GLU A 287 10.17 38.16 8.07
N GLY A 288 10.24 38.62 9.32
CA GLY A 288 11.49 38.86 10.03
C GLY A 288 12.11 40.24 9.82
N ALA A 289 13.23 40.47 10.50
CA ALA A 289 13.99 41.72 10.42
C ALA A 289 15.05 41.72 9.29
N GLN A 290 15.18 40.61 8.55
CA GLN A 290 16.14 40.39 7.47
C GLN A 290 15.42 39.74 6.30
N ASP A 291 15.98 39.87 5.09
CA ASP A 291 15.44 39.23 3.89
C ASP A 291 15.35 37.71 4.07
N ALA A 292 14.12 37.22 4.18
CA ALA A 292 13.79 35.82 4.31
C ALA A 292 13.32 35.24 2.97
N SER A 293 13.68 33.99 2.71
CA SER A 293 13.17 33.25 1.56
C SER A 293 12.92 31.80 1.98
N ALA A 294 11.86 31.22 1.45
CA ALA A 294 11.61 29.80 1.55
C ALA A 294 12.02 29.10 0.26
N VAL A 295 12.58 27.91 0.39
CA VAL A 295 12.65 26.96 -0.74
C VAL A 295 11.40 26.11 -0.68
N VAL A 296 10.64 26.12 -1.77
CA VAL A 296 9.34 25.45 -1.88
C VAL A 296 9.44 24.34 -2.91
N LEU A 297 9.00 23.14 -2.52
CA LEU A 297 8.80 21.99 -3.40
C LEU A 297 7.32 21.88 -3.78
N ILE A 298 7.05 21.81 -5.07
CA ILE A 298 5.76 21.44 -5.63
C ILE A 298 5.62 19.91 -5.56
N MET A 299 4.51 19.44 -5.02
CA MET A 299 4.15 18.03 -4.95
C MET A 299 2.80 17.84 -5.65
N ASP A 300 2.82 17.40 -6.90
CA ASP A 300 1.62 17.12 -7.68
C ASP A 300 1.28 15.62 -7.76
N ASN A 301 2.19 14.76 -7.28
CA ASN A 301 2.04 13.32 -7.29
C ASN A 301 2.27 12.72 -5.90
N GLY A 302 1.54 11.64 -5.62
CA GLY A 302 1.74 10.83 -4.44
C GLY A 302 0.61 9.83 -4.26
N LYS A 303 0.76 8.91 -3.31
CA LYS A 303 -0.23 7.84 -3.07
C LYS A 303 -1.69 8.34 -2.93
N THR A 304 -1.90 9.50 -2.34
CA THR A 304 -3.23 10.11 -2.14
C THR A 304 -3.56 11.20 -3.15
N ASN A 305 -2.66 11.48 -4.07
CA ASN A 305 -2.74 12.54 -5.06
C ASN A 305 -2.40 11.98 -6.44
N ALA A 306 -3.26 11.08 -6.93
CA ALA A 306 -3.08 10.44 -8.23
C ALA A 306 -3.51 11.34 -9.40
N TYR A 307 -4.09 12.51 -9.12
CA TYR A 307 -4.75 13.37 -10.10
C TYR A 307 -4.05 14.72 -10.31
N GLY A 308 -2.83 14.91 -9.81
CA GLY A 308 -2.07 16.13 -10.11
C GLY A 308 -2.48 17.35 -9.28
N ARG A 309 -3.12 17.18 -8.11
CA ARG A 309 -3.45 18.34 -7.26
C ARG A 309 -2.15 18.97 -6.79
N ILE A 310 -2.01 20.27 -6.93
CA ILE A 310 -0.78 20.95 -6.49
C ILE A 310 -0.81 21.08 -4.95
N ASP A 311 0.11 20.39 -4.28
CA ASP A 311 0.42 20.58 -2.85
C ASP A 311 1.82 21.22 -2.72
N TYR A 312 2.03 22.05 -1.71
CA TYR A 312 3.31 22.74 -1.49
C TYR A 312 3.99 22.29 -0.20
N GLY A 313 5.30 22.12 -0.25
CA GLY A 313 6.17 21.89 0.91
C GLY A 313 7.26 22.95 0.96
N GLY A 314 7.13 23.93 1.86
CA GLY A 314 8.09 25.01 2.02
C GLY A 314 8.96 24.83 3.26
N CYS A 315 10.25 25.14 3.15
CA CYS A 315 11.13 25.25 4.32
C CYS A 315 11.84 26.60 4.31
N MET A 316 12.26 27.07 5.49
CA MET A 316 13.08 28.27 5.68
C MET A 316 14.50 27.90 6.08
N ARG A 317 15.41 28.88 6.05
CA ARG A 317 16.77 28.71 6.57
C ARG A 317 16.74 28.50 8.09
N ALA A 318 17.41 27.46 8.57
CA ALA A 318 17.64 27.30 10.00
C ALA A 318 18.78 28.22 10.46
N LYS A 319 18.73 28.68 11.71
CA LYS A 319 19.80 29.46 12.34
C LYS A 319 21.14 28.70 12.37
N ASN A 320 21.07 27.39 12.63
CA ASN A 320 22.24 26.53 12.68
C ASN A 320 22.50 25.90 11.32
N ALA A 321 23.72 26.05 10.79
CA ALA A 321 24.08 25.50 9.49
C ALA A 321 24.00 23.95 9.41
N SER A 322 24.24 23.27 10.53
CA SER A 322 24.16 21.81 10.65
C SER A 322 22.73 21.27 10.50
N GLU A 323 21.73 22.06 10.87
CA GLU A 323 20.30 21.73 10.83
C GLU A 323 19.58 22.37 9.62
N CYS A 324 20.30 23.15 8.80
CA CYS A 324 19.68 23.96 7.75
C CYS A 324 19.34 23.13 6.49
N PRO A 325 18.06 23.07 6.07
CA PRO A 325 17.65 22.33 4.88
C PRO A 325 18.15 22.98 3.58
N HIS A 326 18.29 24.31 3.54
CA HIS A 326 18.84 25.01 2.36
C HIS A 326 20.31 24.67 2.16
N ASN A 327 21.06 24.59 3.26
CA ASN A 327 22.46 24.19 3.24
C ASN A 327 22.61 22.75 2.74
N ALA A 328 21.73 21.84 3.19
CA ALA A 328 21.71 20.46 2.71
C ALA A 328 21.47 20.37 1.20
N LEU A 329 20.53 21.15 0.67
CA LEU A 329 20.26 21.24 -0.76
C LEU A 329 21.46 21.80 -1.53
N ALA A 330 22.03 22.91 -1.06
CA ALA A 330 23.19 23.54 -1.69
C ALA A 330 24.39 22.58 -1.76
N PHE A 331 24.72 21.89 -0.66
CA PHE A 331 25.82 20.91 -0.64
C PHE A 331 25.54 19.71 -1.55
N SER A 332 24.31 19.22 -1.61
CA SER A 332 23.97 18.14 -2.54
C SER A 332 24.12 18.56 -4.00
N LEU A 333 23.72 19.79 -4.36
CA LEU A 333 23.87 20.30 -5.73
C LEU A 333 25.33 20.60 -6.07
N PHE A 334 26.08 21.17 -5.12
CA PHE A 334 27.52 21.43 -5.28
C PHE A 334 28.30 20.13 -5.48
N GLN A 335 28.01 19.09 -4.68
CA GLN A 335 28.62 17.79 -4.86
C GLN A 335 28.34 17.23 -6.27
N ARG A 336 27.07 17.24 -6.70
CA ARG A 336 26.70 16.70 -8.01
C ARG A 336 27.36 17.41 -9.19
N PHE A 337 27.25 18.74 -9.24
CA PHE A 337 27.67 19.49 -10.43
C PHE A 337 29.13 19.93 -10.39
N HIS A 338 29.69 20.16 -9.21
CA HIS A 338 31.04 20.72 -9.09
C HIS A 338 32.10 19.68 -8.69
N ILE A 339 31.74 18.71 -7.85
CA ILE A 339 32.68 17.65 -7.42
C ILE A 339 32.59 16.45 -8.35
N ASP A 340 31.38 15.92 -8.56
CA ASP A 340 31.13 14.74 -9.37
C ASP A 340 31.09 15.06 -10.88
N ASN A 341 31.12 16.36 -11.24
CA ASN A 341 31.08 16.87 -12.61
C ASN A 341 29.91 16.31 -13.44
N GLU A 342 28.75 16.10 -12.81
CA GLU A 342 27.52 15.84 -13.55
C GLU A 342 27.23 17.05 -14.47
N PRO A 343 26.77 16.81 -15.71
CA PRO A 343 26.39 17.90 -16.58
C PRO A 343 25.26 18.71 -15.94
N PHE A 344 25.40 20.04 -15.96
CA PHE A 344 24.35 20.90 -15.47
C PHE A 344 23.08 20.71 -16.32
N PRO A 345 21.89 20.55 -15.71
CA PRO A 345 20.66 20.35 -16.45
C PRO A 345 20.37 21.56 -17.34
N THR A 346 20.12 21.30 -18.63
CA THR A 346 19.76 22.28 -19.66
C THR A 346 18.26 22.55 -19.70
#